data_AF-A0A535CTG9-F1
#
_entry.id   AF-A0A535CTG9-F1
#
_cell.length_a   1.000
_cell.length_b   1.000
_cell.length_c   1.000
_cell.angle_alpha   90.00
_cell.angle_beta   90.00
_cell.angle_gamma   90.00
#
_symmetry.space_group_name_H-M   'P 1'
#
loop_
_entity.id
_entity.type
_entity.pdbx_description
1 polymer ?
#
loop_
_entity_poly.entity_id
_entity_poly.type
_entity_poly.pdbx_seq_one_letter_code
_entity_poly.pdbx_strand_id
1 'polypeptide(L)' 'MQRYLQYQNSPFFIGPKDTDTACLLIHGFVGTPAELRELGEAMANQGIRAHGIVLPGHEGNPE' A
#
# COMPACT_ATOMS: atom_id res chain seq x y z
N MET A 1 -6.13 -13.74 13.41
CA MET A 1 -5.86 -12.36 13.88
C MET A 1 -4.53 -11.83 13.38
N GLN A 2 -3.39 -12.43 13.76
CA GLN A 2 -2.06 -11.88 13.48
C GLN A 2 -1.74 -11.67 11.98
N ARG A 3 -2.13 -12.62 11.11
CA ARG A 3 -1.97 -12.49 9.64
C ARG A 3 -2.81 -11.37 9.02
N TYR A 4 -3.96 -11.05 9.62
CA TYR A 4 -4.84 -9.97 9.15
C TYR A 4 -4.21 -8.60 9.45
N LEU A 5 -3.71 -8.42 10.68
CA LEU A 5 -3.00 -7.20 11.08
C LEU A 5 -1.72 -6.99 10.27
N GLN A 6 -0.97 -8.07 10.02
CA GLN A 6 0.18 -8.01 9.11
C GLN A 6 -0.22 -7.58 7.70
N TYR A 7 -1.35 -8.07 7.17
CA TYR A 7 -1.82 -7.66 5.84
C TYR A 7 -2.20 -6.17 5.79
N GLN A 8 -2.84 -5.67 6.85
CA GLN A 8 -3.22 -4.26 6.96
C GLN A 8 -1.96 -3.36 6.98
N ASN A 9 -0.97 -3.73 7.79
CA ASN A 9 0.20 -2.89 8.11
C ASN A 9 1.45 -3.23 7.30
N SER A 10 1.30 -3.82 6.12
CA SER A 10 2.43 -4.17 5.23
C SER A 10 2.43 -3.30 3.98
N PRO A 11 3.61 -2.88 3.50
CA PRO A 11 3.72 -2.18 2.22
C PRO A 11 3.32 -3.11 1.07
N PHE A 12 2.99 -2.51 -0.08
CA PHE A 12 2.69 -3.27 -1.30
C PHE A 12 3.28 -2.60 -2.55
N PHE A 13 3.63 -3.43 -3.53
CA PHE A 13 4.00 -2.99 -4.87
C PHE A 13 3.12 -3.71 -5.90
N ILE A 14 2.43 -2.96 -6.75
CA ILE A 14 1.55 -3.49 -7.80
C ILE A 14 1.68 -2.70 -9.10
N GLY A 15 1.30 -3.35 -10.21
CA GLY A 15 1.45 -2.79 -11.55
C GLY A 15 2.73 -3.22 -12.29
N PRO A 16 2.90 -2.77 -13.54
CA PRO A 16 4.01 -3.18 -14.39
C PRO A 16 5.36 -2.73 -13.83
N LYS A 17 6.39 -3.57 -13.94
CA LYS A 17 7.74 -3.20 -13.50
C LYS A 17 8.44 -2.26 -14.49
N ASP A 18 8.10 -2.40 -15.77
CA ASP A 18 8.66 -1.66 -16.90
C ASP A 18 7.69 -0.57 -17.35
N THR A 19 7.50 0.44 -16.49
CA THR A 19 6.72 1.64 -16.78
C THR A 19 7.52 2.88 -16.36
N ASP A 20 7.30 3.99 -17.05
CA ASP A 20 7.91 5.29 -16.72
C ASP A 20 7.09 6.06 -15.67
N THR A 21 5.88 5.59 -15.37
CA THR A 21 4.92 6.30 -14.52
C THR A 21 4.65 5.49 -13.25
N ALA A 22 4.88 6.11 -12.10
CA ALA A 22 4.66 5.51 -10.79
C ALA A 22 3.96 6.47 -9.82
N CYS A 23 3.22 5.91 -8.86
CA CYS A 23 2.56 6.64 -7.79
C CYS A 23 2.95 6.08 -6.42
N LEU A 24 3.38 6.97 -5.53
CA LEU A 24 3.58 6.68 -4.11
C LEU A 24 2.27 6.93 -3.36
N LEU A 25 1.74 5.90 -2.72
CA LEU A 25 0.48 5.94 -1.98
C LEU A 25 0.79 6.02 -0.47
N ILE A 26 0.33 7.10 0.16
CA ILE A 26 0.55 7.41 1.57
C ILE A 26 -0.80 7.45 2.27
N HIS A 27 -0.97 6.62 3.30
CA HIS A 27 -2.21 6.57 4.08
C HIS A 27 -2.31 7.75 5.04
N GLY A 28 -3.53 8.00 5.54
CA GLY A 28 -3.82 9.07 6.50
C GLY A 28 -3.51 8.69 7.94
N PHE A 29 -3.82 9.62 8.86
CA PHE A 29 -3.71 9.42 10.31
C PHE A 29 -4.53 8.21 10.77
N VAL A 30 -3.91 7.30 11.56
CA VAL A 30 -4.51 6.02 12.03
C VAL A 30 -4.83 5.03 10.90
N GLY A 31 -4.57 5.40 9.63
CA GLY A 31 -4.80 4.54 8.47
C GLY A 31 -3.73 3.49 8.27
N THR A 32 -3.94 2.63 7.28
CA THR A 32 -3.01 1.55 6.93
C THR A 32 -2.81 1.49 5.42
N PRO A 33 -1.68 0.92 4.92
CA PRO A 33 -1.49 0.71 3.49
C PRO A 33 -2.65 -0.03 2.81
N ALA A 34 -3.30 -0.98 3.49
CA ALA A 34 -4.36 -1.79 2.90
C ALA A 34 -5.57 -0.98 2.41
N GLU A 35 -5.86 0.16 3.04
CA GLU A 35 -6.94 1.07 2.62
C GLU A 35 -6.73 1.65 1.22
N LEU A 36 -5.47 1.71 0.76
CA LEU A 36 -5.09 2.25 -0.54
C LEU A 36 -4.88 1.16 -1.61
N ARG A 37 -5.11 -0.11 -1.28
CA ARG A 37 -4.79 -1.21 -2.20
C ARG A 37 -5.65 -1.21 -3.45
N GLU A 38 -6.95 -0.99 -3.30
CA GLU A 38 -7.89 -0.91 -4.43
C GLU A 38 -7.55 0.27 -5.36
N LEU A 39 -7.11 1.41 -4.80
CA LEU A 39 -6.63 2.54 -5.60
C LEU A 39 -5.38 2.16 -6.39
N GLY A 40 -4.42 1.48 -5.76
CA GLY A 40 -3.22 1.03 -6.45
C GLY A 40 -3.52 -0.04 -7.52
N GLU A 41 -4.55 -0.89 -7.34
CA GLU A 41 -5.01 -1.84 -8.35
C GLU A 41 -5.64 -1.11 -9.55
N ALA A 42 -6.43 -0.06 -9.29
CA ALA A 42 -6.98 0.79 -10.34
C ALA A 42 -5.88 1.53 -11.14
N MET A 43 -4.82 1.99 -10.46
CA MET A 43 -3.64 2.58 -11.10
C MET A 43 -2.85 1.55 -11.93
N ALA A 44 -2.66 0.35 -11.38
CA ALA A 44 -1.99 -0.76 -12.07
C ALA A 44 -2.70 -1.15 -13.37
N ASN A 45 -4.04 -1.18 -13.34
CA ASN A 45 -4.88 -1.42 -14.52
C ASN A 45 -4.73 -0.33 -15.60
N GLN A 46 -4.26 0.85 -15.24
CA GLN A 46 -3.94 1.95 -16.16
C GLN A 46 -2.46 2.01 -16.56
N GLY A 47 -1.65 1.01 -16.18
CA GLY A 47 -0.23 0.96 -16.51
C GLY A 47 0.68 1.77 -15.57
N ILE A 48 0.15 2.29 -14.47
CA ILE A 48 0.89 3.05 -13.46
C ILE A 48 1.37 2.09 -12.36
N ARG A 49 2.66 2.13 -12.04
CA ARG A 49 3.19 1.33 -10.93
C ARG A 49 2.87 1.99 -9.59
N ALA A 50 2.18 1.29 -8.70
CA ALA A 50 1.79 1.82 -7.39
C ALA A 50 2.61 1.19 -6.25
N HIS A 51 3.04 2.01 -5.30
CA HIS A 51 3.71 1.60 -4.08
C HIS A 51 2.99 2.20 -2.87
N GLY A 52 2.29 1.36 -2.10
CA GLY A 52 1.73 1.76 -0.80
C GLY A 52 2.76 1.54 0.30
N ILE A 53 3.12 2.61 1.00
CA ILE A 53 4.08 2.55 2.12
C ILE A 53 3.36 2.47 3.46
N VAL A 54 4.00 1.78 4.41
CA VAL A 54 3.67 1.90 5.82
C VAL A 54 4.50 3.03 6.43
N LEU A 55 3.85 3.96 7.13
CA LEU A 55 4.55 5.02 7.84
C LEU A 55 5.09 4.51 9.18
N PRO A 56 6.24 5.04 9.67
CA PRO A 56 6.79 4.65 10.98
C PRO A 56 5.75 4.79 12.10
N GLY A 57 5.74 3.82 13.02
CA GLY A 57 4.76 3.71 14.10
C GLY A 57 3.39 3.18 13.68
N HIS A 58 3.20 2.82 12.40
CA HIS A 58 1.98 2.15 11.91
C HIS A 58 2.27 0.70 11.47
N GLU A 59 3.52 0.26 11.58
CA GLU A 59 3.92 -1.13 11.44
C GLU A 59 3.49 -2.00 12.64
N GLY A 60 3.18 -3.28 12.37
CA GLY A 60 3.01 -4.28 13.43
C GLY A 60 1.63 -4.27 14.10
N ASN A 61 1.59 -4.63 15.39
CA ASN A 61 0.37 -4.70 16.19
C ASN A 61 0.44 -3.60 17.25
N PRO A 62 -0.51 -2.65 17.32
CA PRO A 62 -0.54 -1.69 18.41
C PRO A 62 -0.70 -2.44 19.73
N GLU A 63 0.15 -2.13 20.70
CA GLU A 63 0.02 -2.63 22.08
C GLU A 63 -1.16 -1.97 22.82
#